data_AF-A0AAV6ISB0-F1
#
_entry.id   AF-A0AAV6ISB0-F1
#
_cell.length_a   1.000
_cell.length_b   1.000
_cell.length_c   1.000
_cell.angle_alpha   90.00
_cell.angle_beta   90.00
_cell.angle_gamma   90.00
#
_symmetry.space_group_name_H-M   'P 1'
#
loop_
_entity.id
_entity.type
_entity.pdbx_description
1 polymer ?
#
loop_
_entity_poly.entity_id
_entity_poly.type
_entity_poly.pdbx_seq_one_letter_code
_entity_poly.pdbx_strand_id
1 'polypeptide(L)'
;MWCFESCSVQATERFEAVYPTLKEIALAGSPGSKGMKQTTQQILQFAVKAAGEGVADLSREASTVIIWCLTQNPDCYKQWDDLYLDNLEASVIVLRKLVAEWQEQSVKHFTLEPLKVTLTSFKHKNEKALATEEDATLLASFKDAQKHCNVLMGRLSRNHGCMKGMVLMSVALAVGAAVMSQNMHSSDLKKLLVDFDFLNLLS
;
A
#
# COMPACT_ATOMS: atom_id res chain seq x y z
N MET A 1 45.49 -7.88 14.59
CA MET A 1 45.07 -9.10 13.86
C MET A 1 44.31 -10.06 14.79
N TRP A 2 43.33 -9.54 15.56
CA TRP A 2 42.50 -10.36 16.48
C TRP A 2 40.99 -10.14 16.26
N CYS A 3 40.57 -9.04 15.61
CA CYS A 3 39.16 -8.76 15.33
C CYS A 3 38.56 -9.59 14.18
N PHE A 4 39.37 -10.17 13.30
CA PHE A 4 38.86 -10.91 12.13
C PHE A 4 38.28 -12.28 12.54
N GLU A 5 39.02 -13.03 13.37
CA GLU A 5 38.59 -14.34 13.88
C GLU A 5 37.30 -14.23 14.73
N SER A 6 37.24 -13.25 15.64
CA SER A 6 36.07 -13.04 16.51
C SER A 6 34.83 -12.58 15.75
N CYS A 7 35.01 -11.76 14.71
CA CYS A 7 33.91 -11.28 13.87
C CYS A 7 33.33 -12.41 13.00
N SER A 8 34.18 -13.31 12.49
CA SER A 8 33.74 -14.49 11.73
C SER A 8 32.93 -15.45 12.59
N VAL A 9 33.39 -15.76 13.81
CA VAL A 9 32.67 -16.66 14.72
C VAL A 9 31.29 -16.08 15.06
N GLN A 10 31.23 -14.79 15.39
CA GLN A 10 29.95 -14.12 15.70
C GLN A 10 29.00 -14.07 14.49
N ALA A 11 29.52 -13.89 13.27
CA ALA A 11 28.69 -13.89 12.06
C ALA A 11 28.13 -15.29 11.78
N THR A 12 28.93 -16.34 11.95
CA THR A 12 28.50 -17.74 11.81
C THR A 12 27.43 -18.10 12.83
N GLU A 13 27.61 -17.75 14.11
CA GLU A 13 26.61 -17.99 15.15
C GLU A 13 25.26 -17.33 14.83
N ARG A 14 25.29 -16.08 14.34
CA ARG A 14 24.08 -15.37 13.92
C ARG A 14 23.41 -16.03 12.70
N PHE A 15 24.20 -16.52 11.75
CA PHE A 15 23.65 -17.21 10.58
C PHE A 15 23.04 -18.57 10.95
N GLU A 16 23.72 -19.35 11.80
CA GLU A 16 23.22 -20.63 12.32
C GLU A 16 21.92 -20.44 13.11
N ALA A 17 21.77 -19.33 13.85
CA ALA A 17 20.53 -19.00 14.54
C ALA A 17 19.34 -18.75 13.60
N VAL A 18 19.59 -18.22 12.39
CA VAL A 18 18.55 -17.89 11.40
C VAL A 18 18.28 -19.08 10.45
N TYR A 19 19.22 -20.04 10.36
CA TYR A 19 19.13 -21.19 9.46
C TYR A 19 17.85 -22.03 9.61
N PRO A 20 17.34 -22.35 10.82
CA PRO A 20 16.07 -23.08 10.95
C PRO A 20 14.90 -22.36 10.26
N THR A 21 14.81 -21.04 10.42
CA THR A 21 13.76 -20.23 9.77
C THR A 21 13.92 -20.23 8.25
N LEU A 22 15.14 -20.10 7.73
CA LEU A 22 15.40 -20.17 6.29
C LEU A 22 15.04 -21.54 5.71
N LYS A 23 15.34 -22.61 6.45
CA LYS A 23 14.98 -23.98 6.06
C LYS A 23 13.46 -24.17 6.05
N GLU A 24 12.75 -23.66 7.06
CA GLU A 24 11.28 -23.70 7.07
C GLU A 24 10.69 -22.94 5.88
N ILE A 25 11.20 -21.75 5.55
CA ILE A 25 10.77 -20.98 4.36
C ILE A 25 10.98 -21.80 3.08
N ALA A 26 12.15 -22.41 2.93
CA ALA A 26 12.46 -23.23 1.75
C ALA A 26 11.56 -24.47 1.63
N LEU A 27 11.13 -25.03 2.77
CA LEU A 27 10.29 -26.24 2.84
C LEU A 27 8.77 -25.94 2.88
N ALA A 28 8.38 -24.68 3.10
CA ALA A 28 6.99 -24.28 3.25
C ALA A 28 6.13 -24.53 2.00
N GLY A 29 6.75 -24.78 0.84
CA GLY A 29 6.05 -25.14 -0.39
C GLY A 29 5.49 -23.92 -1.15
N SER A 30 4.46 -24.14 -1.96
CA SER A 30 3.88 -23.10 -2.82
C SER A 30 3.14 -22.01 -2.02
N PRO A 31 3.00 -20.78 -2.57
CA PRO A 31 2.13 -19.76 -2.00
C PRO A 31 0.74 -20.30 -1.62
N GLY A 32 0.23 -19.90 -0.45
CA GLY A 32 -1.07 -20.33 0.07
C GLY A 32 -1.10 -21.68 0.80
N SER A 33 -0.01 -22.45 0.83
CA SER A 33 0.07 -23.69 1.61
C SER A 33 -0.05 -23.43 3.11
N LYS A 34 -0.41 -24.46 3.89
CA LYS A 34 -0.46 -24.37 5.37
C LYS A 34 0.90 -23.97 5.96
N GLY A 35 1.99 -24.56 5.46
CA GLY A 35 3.36 -24.25 5.90
C GLY A 35 3.74 -22.80 5.59
N MET A 36 3.42 -22.31 4.39
CA MET A 36 3.70 -20.93 3.99
C MET A 36 2.89 -19.93 4.82
N LYS A 37 1.63 -20.24 5.15
CA LYS A 37 0.81 -19.40 6.02
C LYS A 37 1.41 -19.23 7.43
N GLN A 38 1.81 -20.33 8.06
CA GLN A 38 2.44 -20.28 9.38
C GLN A 38 3.78 -19.51 9.35
N THR A 39 4.59 -19.81 8.34
CA THR A 39 5.91 -19.18 8.16
C THR A 39 5.78 -17.67 7.93
N THR A 40 4.86 -17.23 7.06
CA THR A 40 4.62 -15.81 6.78
C THR A 40 4.11 -15.05 8.00
N GLN A 41 3.31 -15.68 8.87
CA GLN A 41 2.88 -15.07 10.13
C GLN A 41 4.04 -14.90 11.13
N GLN A 42 4.94 -15.88 11.23
CA GLN A 42 6.13 -15.76 12.08
C GLN A 42 7.08 -14.67 11.56
N ILE A 43 7.35 -14.66 10.25
CA ILE A 43 8.17 -13.63 9.61
C ILE A 43 7.58 -12.25 9.83
N LEU A 44 6.27 -12.07 9.65
CA LEU A 44 5.61 -10.80 9.89
C LEU A 44 5.88 -10.30 11.31
N GLN A 45 5.78 -11.16 12.32
CA GLN A 45 6.01 -10.78 13.71
C GLN A 45 7.44 -10.27 13.94
N PHE A 46 8.44 -10.94 13.37
CA PHE A 46 9.83 -10.51 13.47
C PHE A 46 10.08 -9.21 12.69
N ALA A 47 9.52 -9.09 11.49
CA ALA A 47 9.70 -7.92 10.64
C ALA A 47 9.04 -6.67 11.25
N VAL A 48 7.86 -6.79 11.86
CA VAL A 48 7.21 -5.68 12.57
C VAL A 48 8.08 -5.17 13.71
N LYS A 49 8.66 -6.06 14.51
CA LYS A 49 9.59 -5.69 15.59
C LYS A 49 10.84 -5.00 15.03
N ALA A 50 11.49 -5.61 14.05
CA ALA A 50 12.69 -5.07 13.41
C ALA A 50 12.43 -3.69 12.78
N ALA A 51 11.24 -3.47 12.21
CA ALA A 51 10.86 -2.19 11.65
C ALA A 51 10.75 -1.07 12.69
N GLY A 52 10.46 -1.42 13.94
CA GLY A 52 10.34 -0.50 15.08
C GLY A 52 11.64 -0.29 15.87
N GLU A 53 12.77 -0.89 15.49
CA GLU A 53 14.03 -0.76 16.24
C GLU A 53 14.75 0.60 16.05
N GLY A 54 14.21 1.50 15.23
CA GLY A 54 14.77 2.83 14.99
C GLY A 54 16.01 2.86 14.08
N VAL A 55 16.38 1.73 13.47
CA VAL A 55 17.49 1.63 12.50
C VAL A 55 16.95 1.78 11.08
N ALA A 56 17.22 2.92 10.45
CA ALA A 56 16.57 3.31 9.18
C ALA A 56 16.67 2.26 8.05
N ASP A 57 17.85 1.67 7.84
CA ASP A 57 18.04 0.66 6.80
C ASP A 57 17.34 -0.66 7.14
N LEU A 58 17.37 -1.06 8.41
CA LEU A 58 16.64 -2.24 8.88
C LEU A 58 15.12 -2.03 8.72
N SER A 59 14.62 -0.87 9.12
CA SER A 59 13.21 -0.50 8.97
C SER A 59 12.74 -0.52 7.52
N ARG A 60 13.59 -0.05 6.60
CA ARG A 60 13.33 -0.11 5.17
C ARG A 60 13.18 -1.54 4.68
N GLU A 61 14.14 -2.41 4.98
CA GLU A 61 14.10 -3.82 4.55
C GLU A 61 12.95 -4.59 5.22
N ALA A 62 12.77 -4.41 6.52
CA ALA A 62 11.69 -5.03 7.27
C ALA A 62 10.31 -4.62 6.73
N SER A 63 10.13 -3.37 6.32
CA SER A 63 8.87 -2.93 5.69
C SER A 63 8.58 -3.62 4.36
N THR A 64 9.61 -3.91 3.55
CA THR A 64 9.48 -4.72 2.33
C THR A 64 9.05 -6.14 2.66
N VAL A 65 9.62 -6.74 3.71
CA VAL A 65 9.26 -8.08 4.17
C VAL A 65 7.82 -8.13 4.69
N ILE A 66 7.38 -7.12 5.47
CA ILE A 66 6.00 -7.00 5.96
C ILE A 66 5.02 -6.99 4.78
N ILE A 67 5.29 -6.12 3.79
CA ILE A 67 4.48 -6.03 2.56
C ILE A 67 4.44 -7.39 1.87
N TRP A 68 5.57 -8.07 1.71
CA TRP A 68 5.60 -9.40 1.14
C TRP A 68 4.72 -10.39 1.92
N CYS A 69 4.79 -10.44 3.26
CA CYS A 69 3.92 -11.28 4.08
C CYS A 69 2.43 -11.01 3.82
N LEU A 70 2.04 -9.73 3.73
CA LEU A 70 0.66 -9.31 3.42
C LEU A 70 0.20 -9.79 2.04
N THR A 71 1.09 -9.90 1.06
CA THR A 71 0.77 -10.45 -0.28
C THR A 71 0.64 -11.96 -0.28
N GLN A 72 1.41 -12.66 0.55
CA GLN A 72 1.43 -14.13 0.57
C GLN A 72 0.29 -14.74 1.39
N ASN A 73 -0.15 -14.05 2.45
CA ASN A 73 -1.13 -14.58 3.38
C ASN A 73 -2.11 -13.50 3.86
N PRO A 74 -3.41 -13.60 3.54
CA PRO A 74 -4.40 -12.63 4.01
C PRO A 74 -4.55 -12.61 5.54
N ASP A 75 -4.20 -13.69 6.25
CA ASP A 75 -4.25 -13.73 7.72
C ASP A 75 -3.21 -12.79 8.35
N CYS A 76 -2.16 -12.41 7.61
CA CYS A 76 -1.17 -11.42 8.04
C CYS A 76 -1.77 -10.02 8.23
N TYR A 77 -2.88 -9.68 7.56
CA TYR A 77 -3.58 -8.40 7.77
C TYR A 77 -4.18 -8.30 9.16
N LYS A 78 -4.78 -9.39 9.64
CA LYS A 78 -5.34 -9.46 10.99
C LYS A 78 -4.21 -9.40 12.03
N GLN A 79 -3.13 -10.14 11.80
CA GLN A 79 -1.98 -10.12 12.71
C GLN A 79 -1.32 -8.74 12.77
N TRP A 80 -1.18 -8.04 11.64
CA TRP A 80 -0.71 -6.65 11.64
C TRP A 80 -1.67 -5.75 12.41
N ASP A 81 -2.99 -5.99 12.29
CA ASP A 81 -3.98 -5.26 13.07
C ASP A 81 -3.84 -5.45 14.58
N ASP A 82 -3.60 -6.68 15.02
CA ASP A 82 -3.38 -7.03 16.42
C ASP A 82 -2.10 -6.37 16.97
N LEU A 83 -1.05 -6.24 16.14
CA LEU A 83 0.25 -5.66 16.52
C LEU A 83 0.30 -4.12 16.41
N TYR A 84 -0.71 -3.49 15.83
CA TYR A 84 -0.65 -2.10 15.37
C TYR A 84 -0.31 -1.09 16.46
N LEU A 85 -1.04 -1.12 17.59
CA LEU A 85 -0.86 -0.12 18.65
C LEU A 85 0.50 -0.27 19.34
N ASP A 86 0.95 -1.50 19.55
CA ASP A 86 2.24 -1.80 20.15
C ASP A 86 3.43 -1.50 19.22
N ASN A 87 3.17 -1.33 17.91
CA ASN A 87 4.18 -1.14 16.87
C ASN A 87 3.77 -0.01 15.91
N LEU A 88 3.33 1.11 16.47
CA LEU A 88 2.77 2.23 15.69
C LEU A 88 3.80 2.82 14.71
N GLU A 89 5.03 3.03 15.15
CA GLU A 89 6.10 3.59 14.30
C GLU A 89 6.44 2.67 13.12
N ALA A 90 6.58 1.37 13.38
CA ALA A 90 6.75 0.35 12.34
C ALA A 90 5.58 0.40 11.33
N SER A 91 4.36 0.55 11.83
CA SER A 91 3.17 0.64 10.99
C SER A 91 3.15 1.92 10.14
N VAL A 92 3.60 3.06 10.68
CA VAL A 92 3.78 4.31 9.90
C VAL A 92 4.75 4.10 8.76
N ILE A 93 5.88 3.44 8.98
CA ILE A 93 6.88 3.14 7.95
C ILE A 93 6.27 2.29 6.83
N VAL A 94 5.55 1.22 7.19
CA VAL A 94 4.86 0.34 6.22
C VAL A 94 3.79 1.11 5.44
N LEU A 95 2.92 1.86 6.12
CA LEU A 95 1.88 2.67 5.49
C LEU A 95 2.46 3.72 4.54
N ARG A 96 3.55 4.37 4.92
CA ARG A 96 4.27 5.32 4.07
C ARG A 96 4.83 4.64 2.82
N LYS A 97 5.43 3.46 2.96
CA LYS A 97 5.95 2.67 1.83
C LYS A 97 4.84 2.23 0.89
N LEU A 98 3.71 1.74 1.42
CA LEU A 98 2.50 1.43 0.64
C LEU A 98 2.01 2.65 -0.14
N VAL A 99 2.08 3.85 0.44
CA VAL A 99 1.73 5.10 -0.24
C VAL A 99 2.76 5.46 -1.32
N ALA A 100 4.05 5.26 -1.09
CA ALA A 100 5.08 5.57 -2.08
C ALA A 100 5.00 4.63 -3.29
N GLU A 101 4.81 3.34 -3.06
CA GLU A 101 4.98 2.27 -4.05
C GLU A 101 3.65 1.73 -4.58
N TRP A 102 2.54 2.43 -4.31
CA TRP A 102 1.19 1.98 -4.62
C TRP A 102 0.98 1.53 -6.07
N GLN A 103 1.52 2.26 -7.05
CA GLN A 103 1.31 1.92 -8.47
C GLN A 103 2.01 0.61 -8.84
N GLU A 104 3.15 0.32 -8.24
CA GLU A 104 3.92 -0.90 -8.50
C GLU A 104 3.31 -2.12 -7.78
N GLN A 105 2.83 -1.92 -6.55
CA GLN A 105 2.36 -3.00 -5.69
C GLN A 105 0.86 -3.32 -5.87
N SER A 106 0.00 -2.31 -6.09
CA SER A 106 -1.47 -2.51 -6.16
C SER A 106 -1.93 -3.24 -7.41
N VAL A 107 -1.20 -3.10 -8.53
CA VAL A 107 -1.54 -3.73 -9.81
C VAL A 107 -1.24 -5.23 -9.81
N LYS A 108 -0.31 -5.69 -8.96
CA LYS A 108 0.28 -7.03 -9.08
C LYS A 108 0.00 -7.96 -7.89
N HIS A 109 -0.15 -7.45 -6.67
CA HIS A 109 0.07 -8.30 -5.49
C HIS A 109 -0.88 -8.14 -4.30
N PHE A 110 -1.70 -7.08 -4.23
CA PHE A 110 -2.57 -6.87 -3.05
C PHE A 110 -3.97 -7.44 -3.18
N THR A 111 -4.37 -8.22 -2.18
CA THR A 111 -5.79 -8.45 -1.91
C THR A 111 -6.39 -7.17 -1.35
N LEU A 112 -7.14 -6.44 -2.17
CA LEU A 112 -7.63 -5.10 -1.85
C LEU A 112 -8.60 -5.07 -0.65
N GLU A 113 -9.42 -6.11 -0.47
CA GLU A 113 -10.41 -6.15 0.61
C GLU A 113 -9.80 -6.30 2.02
N PRO A 114 -8.90 -7.27 2.30
CA PRO A 114 -8.20 -7.33 3.58
C PRO A 114 -7.47 -6.03 3.94
N LEU A 115 -6.80 -5.39 2.97
CA LEU A 115 -6.15 -4.11 3.20
C LEU A 115 -7.16 -3.03 3.59
N LYS A 116 -8.31 -2.94 2.90
CA LYS A 116 -9.38 -1.99 3.23
C LYS A 116 -9.94 -2.19 4.63
N VAL A 117 -10.14 -3.45 5.04
CA VAL A 117 -10.61 -3.80 6.40
C VAL A 117 -9.58 -3.36 7.45
N THR A 118 -8.31 -3.68 7.26
CA THR A 118 -7.23 -3.28 8.18
C THR A 118 -7.09 -1.76 8.28
N LEU A 119 -7.10 -1.04 7.15
CA LEU A 119 -7.03 0.42 7.14
C LEU A 119 -8.23 1.06 7.87
N THR A 120 -9.41 0.45 7.79
CA THR A 120 -10.59 0.91 8.52
C THR A 120 -10.41 0.71 10.03
N SER A 121 -9.87 -0.44 10.45
CA SER A 121 -9.52 -0.70 11.85
C SER A 121 -8.49 0.30 12.37
N PHE A 122 -7.42 0.57 11.61
CA PHE A 122 -6.41 1.56 11.96
C PHE A 122 -7.00 2.94 12.14
N LYS A 123 -7.85 3.38 11.23
CA LYS A 123 -8.52 4.68 11.35
C LYS A 123 -9.31 4.79 12.65
N HIS A 124 -10.08 3.76 12.99
CA HIS A 124 -10.85 3.75 14.23
C HIS A 124 -9.94 3.80 15.47
N LYS A 125 -8.87 3.00 15.48
CA LYS A 125 -7.86 3.01 16.57
C LYS A 125 -7.19 4.38 16.71
N ASN A 126 -6.83 5.01 15.59
CA ASN A 126 -6.21 6.34 15.56
C ASN A 126 -7.16 7.42 16.05
N GLU A 127 -8.41 7.43 15.58
CA GLU A 127 -9.42 8.41 16.01
C GLU A 127 -9.68 8.32 17.51
N LYS A 128 -9.77 7.10 18.04
CA LYS A 128 -9.89 6.88 19.48
C LYS A 128 -8.67 7.41 20.24
N ALA A 129 -7.46 7.05 19.80
CA ALA A 129 -6.23 7.47 20.45
C ALA A 129 -6.04 9.00 20.40
N LEU A 130 -6.35 9.64 19.26
CA LEU A 130 -6.27 11.10 19.10
C LEU A 130 -7.22 11.88 20.03
N ALA A 131 -8.26 11.23 20.55
CA ALA A 131 -9.19 11.82 21.50
C ALA A 131 -8.74 11.67 22.96
N THR A 132 -7.83 10.75 23.26
CA THR A 132 -7.48 10.35 24.64
C THR A 132 -6.00 10.40 24.98
N GLU A 133 -5.12 10.36 23.98
CA GLU A 133 -3.66 10.34 24.16
C GLU A 133 -3.13 11.75 24.41
N GLU A 134 -2.20 11.87 25.34
CA GLU A 134 -1.59 13.16 25.72
C GLU A 134 -0.13 13.25 25.29
N ASP A 135 0.54 12.11 25.04
CA ASP A 135 1.92 12.11 24.59
C ASP A 135 2.04 12.70 23.17
N ALA A 136 2.80 13.78 23.05
CA ALA A 136 2.94 14.53 21.80
C ALA A 136 3.58 13.70 20.68
N THR A 137 4.48 12.77 21.01
CA THR A 137 5.17 11.92 20.04
C THR A 137 4.23 10.85 19.50
N LEU A 138 3.49 10.16 20.37
CA LEU A 138 2.46 9.21 20.00
C LEU A 138 1.35 9.90 19.19
N LEU A 139 0.89 11.08 19.61
CA LEU A 139 -0.07 11.88 18.86
C LEU A 139 0.42 12.22 17.44
N ALA A 140 1.70 12.55 17.27
CA ALA A 140 2.30 12.80 15.96
C ALA A 140 2.29 11.53 15.10
N SER A 141 2.67 10.38 15.67
CA SER A 141 2.64 9.09 15.00
C SER A 141 1.23 8.66 14.59
N PHE A 142 0.23 8.84 15.46
CA PHE A 142 -1.17 8.58 15.13
C PHE A 142 -1.68 9.48 14.01
N LYS A 143 -1.30 10.77 14.00
CA LYS A 143 -1.64 11.69 12.89
C LYS A 143 -0.99 11.26 11.57
N ASP A 144 0.27 10.85 11.58
CA ASP A 144 0.97 10.40 10.37
C ASP A 144 0.37 9.09 9.83
N ALA A 145 0.10 8.12 10.72
CA ALA A 145 -0.59 6.89 10.36
C ALA A 145 -1.98 7.17 9.77
N GLN A 146 -2.77 8.04 10.41
CA GLN A 146 -4.11 8.43 9.94
C GLN A 146 -4.05 9.07 8.56
N LYS A 147 -3.09 9.97 8.33
CA LYS A 147 -2.85 10.60 7.03
C LYS A 147 -2.59 9.56 5.95
N HIS A 148 -1.68 8.62 6.19
CA HIS A 148 -1.37 7.57 5.21
C HIS A 148 -2.56 6.62 4.98
N CYS A 149 -3.31 6.25 6.02
CA CYS A 149 -4.53 5.45 5.88
C CYS A 149 -5.56 6.15 4.98
N ASN A 150 -5.79 7.45 5.15
CA ASN A 150 -6.71 8.22 4.31
C ASN A 150 -6.27 8.24 2.84
N VAL A 151 -4.97 8.41 2.57
CA VAL A 151 -4.44 8.37 1.20
C VAL A 151 -4.67 6.99 0.56
N LEU A 152 -4.36 5.91 1.28
CA LEU A 152 -4.57 4.55 0.78
C LEU A 152 -6.05 4.24 0.52
N MET A 153 -6.93 4.63 1.44
CA MET A 153 -8.39 4.47 1.27
C MET A 153 -8.93 5.23 0.06
N GLY A 154 -8.44 6.44 -0.20
CA GLY A 154 -8.78 7.21 -1.40
C GLY A 154 -8.37 6.48 -2.68
N ARG A 155 -7.19 5.86 -2.68
CA ARG A 155 -6.67 5.09 -3.82
C ARG A 155 -7.44 3.79 -4.05
N LEU A 156 -7.77 3.07 -2.98
CA LEU A 156 -8.62 1.88 -3.03
C LEU A 156 -9.99 2.19 -3.64
N SER A 157 -10.59 3.34 -3.28
CA SER A 157 -11.88 3.78 -3.82
C SER A 157 -11.80 4.14 -5.31
N ARG A 158 -10.69 4.72 -5.77
CA ARG A 158 -10.53 5.18 -7.16
C ARG A 158 -10.33 4.03 -8.16
N ASN A 159 -9.70 2.93 -7.73
CA ASN A 159 -9.42 1.78 -8.60
C ASN A 159 -10.67 1.02 -9.08
N HIS A 160 -11.87 1.36 -8.56
CA HIS A 160 -13.14 0.74 -8.97
C HIS A 160 -14.01 1.62 -9.88
N GLY A 161 -13.64 2.88 -10.14
CA GLY A 161 -14.60 3.90 -10.59
C GLY A 161 -14.09 4.91 -11.61
N CYS A 162 -13.48 4.50 -12.73
CA CYS A 162 -13.42 5.38 -13.93
C CYS A 162 -13.03 4.64 -15.23
N MET A 163 -13.57 3.46 -15.49
CA MET A 163 -13.39 2.83 -16.82
C MET A 163 -14.72 2.67 -17.59
N LYS A 164 -15.86 2.60 -16.88
CA LYS A 164 -17.18 2.49 -17.52
C LYS A 164 -17.74 3.84 -18.00
N GLY A 165 -17.33 4.96 -17.40
CA GLY A 165 -17.82 6.30 -17.78
C GLY A 165 -17.24 6.82 -19.10
N MET A 166 -15.96 6.54 -19.38
CA MET A 166 -15.29 7.06 -20.59
C MET A 166 -15.81 6.38 -21.87
N VAL A 167 -16.16 5.09 -21.80
CA VAL A 167 -16.80 4.37 -22.92
C VAL A 167 -18.19 4.93 -23.21
N LEU A 168 -19.00 5.20 -22.18
CA LEU A 168 -20.33 5.78 -22.37
C LEU A 168 -20.30 7.21 -22.94
N MET A 169 -19.34 8.03 -22.50
CA MET A 169 -19.15 9.37 -23.06
C MET A 169 -18.73 9.34 -24.53
N SER A 170 -17.86 8.40 -24.93
CA SER A 170 -17.44 8.26 -26.33
C SER A 170 -18.58 7.84 -27.27
N VAL A 171 -19.47 6.93 -26.82
CA VAL A 171 -20.63 6.50 -27.60
C VAL A 171 -21.67 7.62 -27.71
N ALA A 172 -21.94 8.35 -26.62
CA ALA A 172 -22.86 9.48 -26.63
C ALA A 172 -22.37 10.62 -27.54
N LEU A 173 -21.06 10.93 -27.52
CA LEU A 173 -20.48 11.91 -28.44
C LEU A 173 -20.57 11.46 -29.91
N ALA A 174 -20.31 10.19 -30.20
CA ALA A 174 -20.37 9.67 -31.57
C ALA A 174 -21.81 9.68 -32.13
N VAL A 175 -22.80 9.28 -31.32
CA VAL A 175 -24.21 9.33 -31.71
C VAL A 175 -24.69 10.77 -31.85
N GLY A 176 -24.32 11.66 -30.92
CA GLY A 176 -24.63 13.08 -30.99
C GLY A 176 -24.02 13.76 -32.23
N ALA A 177 -22.77 13.46 -32.55
CA ALA A 177 -22.08 13.98 -33.74
C ALA A 177 -22.68 13.45 -35.04
N ALA A 178 -23.08 12.17 -35.10
CA ALA A 178 -23.73 11.61 -36.28
C ALA A 178 -25.12 12.23 -36.55
N VAL A 179 -25.92 12.45 -35.49
CA VAL A 179 -27.23 13.11 -35.61
C VAL A 179 -27.09 14.59 -35.97
N MET A 180 -26.13 15.30 -35.36
CA MET A 180 -25.83 16.69 -35.72
C MET A 180 -25.29 16.82 -37.15
N SER A 181 -24.42 15.92 -37.61
CA SER A 181 -23.82 15.95 -38.96
C SER A 181 -24.85 15.73 -40.08
N GLN A 182 -25.96 15.05 -39.82
CA GLN A 182 -27.03 14.90 -40.81
C GLN A 182 -27.88 16.17 -40.99
N ASN A 183 -27.84 17.09 -40.02
CA ASN A 183 -28.72 18.25 -39.97
C ASN A 183 -27.98 19.60 -40.02
N MET A 184 -26.64 19.60 -40.06
CA MET A 184 -25.82 20.81 -39.94
C MET A 184 -25.18 21.18 -41.28
N HIS A 185 -25.49 22.38 -41.78
CA HIS A 185 -24.90 22.92 -43.00
C HIS A 185 -23.43 23.32 -42.74
N SER A 186 -22.57 23.22 -43.75
CA SER A 186 -21.11 23.46 -43.62
C SER A 186 -20.72 24.85 -43.10
N SER A 187 -21.63 25.83 -43.15
CA SER A 187 -21.48 27.17 -42.60
C SER A 187 -21.50 27.19 -41.07
N ASP A 188 -22.30 26.35 -40.43
CA ASP A 188 -22.47 26.33 -38.97
C ASP A 188 -21.28 25.65 -38.28
N LEU A 189 -20.69 24.64 -38.94
CA LEU A 189 -19.47 23.97 -38.48
C LEU A 189 -18.27 24.93 -38.42
N LYS A 190 -18.15 25.83 -39.40
CA LYS A 190 -17.08 26.84 -39.43
C LYS A 190 -17.21 27.83 -38.27
N LYS A 191 -18.44 28.20 -37.91
CA LYS A 191 -18.70 29.15 -36.82
C LYS A 191 -18.32 28.55 -35.46
N LEU A 192 -18.66 27.28 -35.26
CA LEU A 192 -18.33 26.52 -34.05
C LEU A 192 -16.82 26.32 -33.85
N LEU A 193 -16.07 26.09 -34.92
CA LEU A 193 -14.60 25.97 -34.86
C LEU A 193 -13.92 27.30 -34.51
N VAL A 194 -14.41 28.41 -35.08
CA VAL A 194 -13.91 29.75 -34.75
C VAL A 194 -14.18 30.10 -33.28
N ASP A 195 -15.37 29.79 -32.77
CA ASP A 195 -15.72 30.05 -31.36
C ASP A 195 -14.89 29.20 -30.38
N PHE A 196 -14.52 27.97 -30.78
CA PHE A 196 -13.68 27.08 -29.98
C PHE A 196 -12.21 27.52 -29.93
N ASP A 197 -11.66 27.99 -31.06
CA ASP A 197 -10.31 28.56 -31.11
C ASP A 197 -10.21 29.86 -30.29
N PHE A 198 -11.27 30.67 -30.25
CA PHE A 198 -11.34 31.88 -29.42
C PHE A 198 -11.34 31.58 -27.91
N LEU A 199 -11.98 30.48 -27.48
CA LEU A 199 -12.02 30.07 -26.08
C LEU A 199 -10.69 29.52 -25.57
N ASN A 200 -9.90 28.87 -26.43
CA ASN A 200 -8.58 28.33 -26.07
C ASN A 200 -7.48 29.40 -26.02
N LEU A 201 -7.73 30.61 -26.51
CA LEU A 201 -6.81 31.76 -26.47
C LEU A 201 -6.97 32.65 -25.24
N LEU A 202 -7.95 32.35 -24.37
CA LEU A 202 -8.25 33.11 -23.14
C LEU A 202 -8.07 32.30 -21.85
N SER A 203 -7.42 31.14 -21.92
CA SER A 203 -6.93 30.34 -20.78
C SER A 203 -5.40 30.37 -20.72
#